data_AF-A0A7Y9MVB3-F1
#
_entry.id   AF-A0A7Y9MVB3-F1
#
_cell.length_a   1.000
_cell.length_b   1.000
_cell.length_c   1.000
_cell.angle_alpha   90.00
_cell.angle_beta   90.00
_cell.angle_gamma   90.00
#
_symmetry.space_group_name_H-M   'P 1'
#
loop_
_entity.id
_entity.type
_entity.pdbx_description
1 polymer ?
#
loop_
_entity_poly.entity_id
_entity_poly.type
_entity_poly.pdbx_seq_one_letter_code
_entity_poly.pdbx_strand_id
1 'polypeptide(L)'
;MHQRIWGLLLLLAAGVAWSGSAKAWQSCQDVVVGMYNNQPVMQSQCTWLAGAVALDPATRAMGSVWNYSDADQAKAAAARDCGPSCLVVSFYDDYFYFAASDEDVIGYASTAEAALRQCELAKPGVHCDVVVSAGSGGRAVYWQFNALGYNGTQQKAYAVSGGVRRGDARQAVLQACGGEAACFAYVHQQPHAAMALGDDGKLYAAEGNSAWQARRAAKKYCSGEQGKKAKCEIVAETSKAAS
;
A
#
# COMPACT_ATOMS: atom_id res chain seq x y z
N MET A 1 -21.88 41.36 4.49
CA MET A 1 -22.00 40.43 5.63
C MET A 1 -23.08 39.41 5.31
N HIS A 2 -22.70 38.20 4.90
CA HIS A 2 -23.27 36.93 5.35
C HIS A 2 -22.50 35.79 4.67
N GLN A 3 -22.18 34.80 5.49
CA GLN A 3 -21.26 33.70 5.27
C GLN A 3 -21.78 32.73 4.21
N ARG A 4 -20.88 32.20 3.38
CA ARG A 4 -21.08 30.93 2.66
C ARG A 4 -19.90 30.01 2.95
N ILE A 5 -20.09 29.20 3.98
CA ILE A 5 -19.38 27.95 4.24
C ILE A 5 -19.82 26.97 3.16
N TRP A 6 -18.96 26.67 2.17
CA TRP A 6 -19.08 25.47 1.34
C TRP A 6 -17.66 24.97 1.09
N GLY A 7 -17.08 24.40 2.14
CA GLY A 7 -15.87 23.59 2.06
C GLY A 7 -16.25 22.12 1.88
N LEU A 8 -15.49 21.46 1.01
CA LEU A 8 -15.14 20.04 1.05
C LEU A 8 -16.31 19.05 1.09
N LEU A 9 -16.69 18.54 -0.08
CA LEU A 9 -17.16 17.18 -0.26
C LEU A 9 -17.27 16.91 -1.75
N LEU A 10 -16.26 16.24 -2.34
CA LEU A 10 -16.39 15.42 -3.54
C LEU A 10 -15.01 14.88 -3.94
N LEU A 11 -14.73 13.64 -3.51
CA LEU A 11 -14.01 12.61 -4.28
C LEU A 11 -14.01 11.30 -3.47
N LEU A 12 -15.21 10.72 -3.32
CA LEU A 12 -15.42 9.36 -2.86
C LEU A 12 -16.49 8.75 -3.78
N ALA A 13 -16.06 8.27 -4.94
CA ALA A 13 -16.89 7.48 -5.84
C ALA A 13 -16.02 6.69 -6.82
N ALA A 14 -15.21 5.78 -6.29
CA ALA A 14 -14.68 4.64 -7.03
C ALA A 14 -14.64 3.46 -6.06
N GLY A 15 -15.77 2.75 -5.94
CA GLY A 15 -15.91 1.64 -5.02
C GLY A 15 -17.36 1.18 -4.84
N VAL A 16 -18.17 1.12 -5.89
CA VAL A 16 -19.38 0.28 -5.85
C VAL A 16 -18.96 -1.12 -6.30
N ALA A 17 -18.27 -1.81 -5.41
CA ALA A 17 -18.05 -3.25 -5.49
C ALA A 17 -18.45 -3.80 -4.12
N TRP A 18 -19.69 -4.30 -4.07
CA TRP A 18 -20.16 -5.33 -3.15
C TRP A 18 -19.95 -5.02 -1.66
N SER A 19 -21.03 -4.58 -1.00
CA SER A 19 -21.23 -4.89 0.41
C SER A 19 -21.48 -6.40 0.57
N GLY A 20 -20.48 -7.21 0.25
CA GLY A 20 -20.31 -8.47 0.93
C GLY A 20 -19.47 -8.14 2.15
N SER A 21 -20.00 -8.36 3.36
CA SER A 21 -19.14 -8.56 4.51
C SER A 21 -18.21 -9.71 4.11
N ALA A 22 -16.96 -9.38 3.79
CA ALA A 22 -15.94 -10.37 3.47
C ALA A 22 -15.79 -11.20 4.75
N LYS A 23 -16.28 -12.44 4.69
CA LYS A 23 -16.23 -13.39 5.80
C LYS A 23 -14.95 -14.17 5.59
N ALA A 24 -14.00 -14.04 6.53
CA ALA A 24 -12.84 -14.93 6.64
C ALA A 24 -13.19 -16.40 6.40
N TRP A 25 -12.21 -17.19 5.97
CA TRP A 25 -12.44 -18.60 5.69
C TRP A 25 -13.02 -19.29 6.94
N GLN A 26 -14.29 -19.70 6.85
CA GLN A 26 -14.95 -20.52 7.85
C GLN A 26 -14.81 -21.98 7.47
N SER A 27 -14.31 -22.80 8.40
CA SER A 27 -14.42 -24.25 8.29
C SER A 27 -15.72 -24.66 8.96
N CYS A 28 -16.68 -25.18 8.18
CA CYS A 28 -17.93 -25.70 8.70
C CYS A 28 -17.89 -27.22 8.70
N GLN A 29 -18.29 -27.82 9.83
CA GLN A 29 -18.47 -29.26 9.97
C GLN A 29 -19.87 -29.52 10.50
N ASP A 30 -20.52 -30.54 9.93
CA ASP A 30 -21.79 -31.00 10.46
C ASP A 30 -21.52 -31.91 11.65
N VAL A 31 -21.97 -31.48 12.83
CA VAL A 31 -21.83 -32.22 14.09
C VAL A 31 -23.18 -32.72 14.56
N VAL A 32 -23.22 -33.90 15.16
CA VAL A 32 -24.44 -34.44 15.76
C VAL A 32 -24.73 -33.68 17.04
N VAL A 33 -25.84 -32.95 17.10
CA VAL A 33 -26.25 -32.17 18.29
C VAL A 33 -27.36 -32.85 19.09
N GLY A 34 -27.88 -33.96 18.58
CA GLY A 34 -28.87 -34.77 19.27
C GLY A 34 -29.39 -35.89 18.40
N MET A 35 -30.38 -36.61 18.91
CA MET A 35 -31.11 -37.64 18.19
C MET A 35 -32.60 -37.34 18.22
N TYR A 36 -33.27 -37.45 17.07
CA TYR A 36 -34.73 -37.37 16.95
C TYR A 36 -35.22 -38.58 16.17
N ASN A 37 -36.16 -39.36 16.74
CA ASN A 37 -36.66 -40.60 16.15
C ASN A 37 -35.56 -41.55 15.65
N ASN A 38 -34.54 -41.78 16.48
CA ASN A 38 -33.40 -42.65 16.16
C ASN A 38 -32.55 -42.20 14.95
N GLN A 39 -32.71 -40.96 14.49
CA GLN A 39 -31.88 -40.34 13.47
C GLN A 39 -31.02 -39.22 14.08
N PRO A 40 -29.75 -39.08 13.67
CA PRO A 40 -28.89 -37.99 14.13
C PRO A 40 -29.40 -36.65 13.61
N VAL A 41 -29.57 -35.68 14.52
CA VAL A 41 -29.81 -34.29 14.16
C VAL A 41 -28.45 -33.64 13.95
N MET A 42 -28.14 -33.31 12.71
CA MET A 42 -26.91 -32.62 12.33
C MET A 42 -27.10 -31.10 12.46
N GLN A 43 -26.13 -30.42 13.04
CA GLN A 43 -26.01 -28.97 12.98
C GLN A 43 -24.66 -28.61 12.37
N SER A 44 -24.67 -27.71 11.39
CA SER A 44 -23.44 -27.15 10.86
C SER A 44 -22.82 -26.20 11.88
N GLN A 45 -21.63 -26.53 12.37
CA GLN A 45 -20.85 -25.65 13.22
C GLN A 45 -19.66 -25.12 12.43
N CYS A 46 -19.61 -23.80 12.29
CA CYS A 46 -18.58 -23.08 11.57
C CYS A 46 -17.59 -22.43 12.53
N THR A 47 -16.30 -22.64 12.30
CA THR A 47 -15.22 -22.00 13.03
C THR A 47 -14.45 -21.08 12.09
N TRP A 48 -14.18 -19.86 12.55
CA TRP A 48 -13.31 -18.92 11.84
C TRP A 48 -11.86 -19.40 11.89
N LEU A 49 -11.20 -19.46 10.74
CA LEU A 49 -9.78 -19.76 10.69
C LEU A 49 -8.96 -18.47 10.81
N ALA A 50 -7.89 -18.54 11.59
CA ALA A 50 -6.90 -17.50 11.74
C ALA A 50 -5.94 -17.48 10.55
N GLY A 51 -5.63 -16.26 10.10
CA GLY A 51 -4.41 -15.94 9.37
C GLY A 51 -3.39 -15.29 10.30
N ALA A 52 -2.14 -15.22 9.87
CA ALA A 52 -1.14 -14.39 10.51
C ALA A 52 -0.15 -13.82 9.51
N VAL A 53 0.35 -12.63 9.80
CA VAL A 53 1.39 -11.95 9.03
C VAL A 53 2.50 -11.49 9.96
N ALA A 54 3.73 -11.62 9.50
CA ALA A 54 4.94 -11.24 10.18
C ALA A 54 5.75 -10.29 9.29
N LEU A 55 6.32 -9.24 9.87
CA LEU A 55 7.23 -8.32 9.20
C LEU A 55 8.38 -7.94 10.12
N ASP A 56 9.59 -8.09 9.64
CA ASP A 56 10.78 -7.52 10.27
C ASP A 56 10.85 -6.02 9.94
N PRO A 57 10.77 -5.12 10.95
CA PRO A 57 10.85 -3.69 10.70
C PRO A 57 12.16 -3.28 10.03
N ALA A 58 13.28 -3.89 10.40
CA ALA A 58 14.61 -3.51 9.92
C ALA A 58 14.87 -4.08 8.51
N THR A 59 14.68 -5.38 8.33
CA THR A 59 15.04 -6.08 7.08
C THR A 59 13.94 -6.10 6.04
N ARG A 60 12.69 -5.81 6.46
CA ARG A 60 11.47 -5.98 5.65
C ARG A 60 11.22 -7.42 5.19
N ALA A 61 11.91 -8.40 5.79
CA ALA A 61 11.57 -9.81 5.65
C ALA A 61 10.13 -10.05 6.13
N MET A 62 9.42 -10.95 5.47
CA MET A 62 8.01 -11.20 5.77
C MET A 62 7.67 -12.68 5.83
N GLY A 63 6.67 -13.01 6.62
CA GLY A 63 6.03 -14.32 6.68
C GLY A 63 4.52 -14.16 6.68
N SER A 64 3.78 -15.08 6.08
CA SER A 64 2.32 -15.03 6.10
C SER A 64 1.72 -16.42 5.98
N VAL A 65 0.70 -16.70 6.77
CA VAL A 65 0.00 -17.98 6.77
C VAL A 65 -1.50 -17.81 6.88
N TRP A 66 -2.24 -18.84 6.47
CA TRP A 66 -3.69 -18.89 6.44
C TRP A 66 -4.20 -20.26 6.87
N ASN A 67 -5.49 -20.30 7.20
CA ASN A 67 -6.25 -21.53 7.48
C ASN A 67 -5.82 -22.28 8.75
N TYR A 68 -5.46 -21.55 9.80
CA TYR A 68 -5.16 -22.14 11.10
C TYR A 68 -6.39 -22.07 12.01
N SER A 69 -6.71 -23.15 12.73
CA SER A 69 -7.80 -23.13 13.72
C SER A 69 -7.44 -22.35 14.99
N ASP A 70 -6.15 -22.09 15.21
CA ASP A 70 -5.61 -21.43 16.39
C ASP A 70 -4.71 -20.25 16.01
N ALA A 71 -4.93 -19.10 16.65
CA ALA A 71 -4.21 -17.87 16.36
C ALA A 71 -2.72 -17.95 16.75
N ASP A 72 -2.38 -18.64 17.83
CA ASP A 72 -0.99 -18.74 18.29
C ASP A 72 -0.17 -19.69 17.41
N GLN A 73 -0.78 -20.77 16.91
CA GLN A 73 -0.20 -21.60 15.86
C GLN A 73 0.03 -20.80 14.57
N ALA A 74 -0.93 -19.95 14.18
CA ALA A 74 -0.78 -19.08 13.01
C ALA A 74 0.41 -18.12 13.19
N LYS A 75 0.52 -17.45 14.35
CA LYS A 75 1.65 -16.56 14.66
C LYS A 75 2.97 -17.31 14.61
N ALA A 76 3.07 -18.46 15.28
CA ALA A 76 4.29 -19.25 15.31
C ALA A 76 4.71 -19.68 13.90
N ALA A 77 3.75 -19.99 13.02
CA ALA A 77 4.02 -20.33 11.64
C ALA A 77 4.49 -19.13 10.80
N ALA A 78 3.83 -17.97 10.89
CA ALA A 78 4.27 -16.76 10.21
C ALA A 78 5.66 -16.29 10.69
N ALA A 79 5.96 -16.45 11.98
CA ALA A 79 7.26 -16.08 12.56
C ALA A 79 8.43 -16.89 11.97
N ARG A 80 8.23 -18.20 11.72
CA ARG A 80 9.29 -19.08 11.17
C ARG A 80 9.80 -18.60 9.81
N ASP A 81 8.90 -18.10 8.98
CA ASP A 81 9.24 -17.63 7.62
C ASP A 81 9.89 -16.24 7.63
N CYS A 82 9.65 -15.45 8.67
CA CYS A 82 10.10 -14.07 8.76
C CYS A 82 11.45 -13.91 9.48
N GLY A 83 11.69 -14.71 10.54
CA GLY A 83 12.89 -14.62 11.38
C GLY A 83 12.60 -14.14 12.81
N PRO A 84 13.64 -14.04 13.66
CA PRO A 84 13.48 -13.85 15.11
C PRO A 84 13.04 -12.45 15.55
N SER A 85 13.19 -11.44 14.70
CA SER A 85 12.98 -10.02 15.03
C SER A 85 11.64 -9.46 14.53
N CYS A 86 10.75 -10.33 14.06
CA CYS A 86 9.54 -9.90 13.39
C CYS A 86 8.44 -9.48 14.35
N LEU A 87 7.73 -8.40 13.99
CA LEU A 87 6.40 -8.15 14.52
C LEU A 87 5.44 -9.15 13.88
N VAL A 88 4.70 -9.90 14.70
CA VAL A 88 3.76 -10.93 14.23
C VAL A 88 2.36 -10.64 14.74
N VAL A 89 1.40 -10.65 13.82
CA VAL A 89 -0.01 -10.39 14.13
C VAL A 89 -0.86 -11.49 13.52
N SER A 90 -1.70 -12.12 14.34
CA SER A 90 -2.79 -12.99 13.88
C SER A 90 -4.05 -12.17 13.68
N PHE A 91 -4.90 -12.61 12.76
CA PHE A 91 -6.15 -11.94 12.47
C PHE A 91 -7.16 -12.94 11.90
N TYR A 92 -8.45 -12.57 11.98
CA TYR A 92 -9.58 -13.38 11.52
C TYR A 92 -10.36 -12.66 10.41
N ASP A 93 -9.72 -11.70 9.76
CA ASP A 93 -10.27 -10.92 8.66
C ASP A 93 -9.75 -11.44 7.31
N ASP A 94 -10.52 -11.19 6.24
CA ASP A 94 -10.12 -11.57 4.88
C ASP A 94 -8.90 -10.81 4.38
N TYR A 95 -8.69 -9.59 4.88
CA TYR A 95 -7.54 -8.75 4.54
C TYR A 95 -6.93 -8.12 5.78
N PHE A 96 -5.61 -7.96 5.74
CA PHE A 96 -4.84 -7.33 6.79
C PHE A 96 -3.66 -6.55 6.19
N TYR A 97 -3.36 -5.41 6.78
CA TYR A 97 -2.40 -4.46 6.24
C TYR A 97 -1.37 -4.08 7.29
N PHE A 98 -0.11 -3.96 6.87
CA PHE A 98 0.92 -3.24 7.63
C PHE A 98 1.27 -1.94 6.93
N ALA A 99 1.33 -0.87 7.71
CA ALA A 99 1.98 0.38 7.34
C ALA A 99 3.31 0.49 8.06
N ALA A 100 4.33 1.02 7.37
CA ALA A 100 5.66 1.17 7.91
C ALA A 100 6.25 2.54 7.57
N SER A 101 7.06 3.07 8.47
CA SER A 101 7.93 4.23 8.21
C SER A 101 9.37 3.79 7.94
N ASP A 102 10.17 4.69 7.36
CA ASP A 102 11.62 4.52 7.21
C ASP A 102 12.36 4.39 8.55
N GLU A 103 11.72 4.75 9.66
CA GLU A 103 12.26 4.70 11.03
C GLU A 103 11.78 3.47 11.82
N ASP A 104 11.37 2.41 11.11
CA ASP A 104 10.98 1.10 11.67
C ASP A 104 9.73 1.13 12.55
N VAL A 105 8.92 2.18 12.46
CA VAL A 105 7.60 2.23 13.09
C VAL A 105 6.62 1.44 12.24
N ILE A 106 5.87 0.52 12.86
CA ILE A 106 4.88 -0.31 12.18
C ILE A 106 3.49 -0.07 12.80
N GLY A 107 2.50 0.16 11.95
CA GLY A 107 1.07 0.12 12.32
C GLY A 107 0.36 -0.97 11.54
N TYR A 108 -0.73 -1.50 12.08
CA TYR A 108 -1.41 -2.64 11.47
C TYR A 108 -2.91 -2.65 11.71
N ALA A 109 -3.69 -3.04 10.70
CA ALA A 109 -5.14 -3.12 10.82
C ALA A 109 -5.75 -3.95 9.68
N SER A 110 -7.06 -4.21 9.77
CA SER A 110 -7.85 -4.82 8.70
C SER A 110 -8.14 -3.86 7.53
N THR A 111 -7.81 -2.57 7.66
CA THR A 111 -7.84 -1.61 6.54
C THR A 111 -6.53 -0.84 6.42
N ALA A 112 -6.22 -0.44 5.18
CA ALA A 112 -5.03 0.34 4.85
C ALA A 112 -4.95 1.67 5.62
N GLU A 113 -6.07 2.41 5.68
CA GLU A 113 -6.15 3.72 6.34
C GLU A 113 -5.97 3.60 7.86
N ALA A 114 -6.50 2.54 8.47
CA ALA A 114 -6.34 2.31 9.89
C ALA A 114 -4.90 1.89 10.24
N ALA A 115 -4.25 1.09 9.38
CA ALA A 115 -2.85 0.71 9.56
C ALA A 115 -1.93 1.95 9.49
N LEU A 116 -2.14 2.82 8.49
CA LEU A 116 -1.43 4.11 8.38
C LEU A 116 -1.60 4.96 9.64
N ARG A 117 -2.86 5.16 10.05
CA ARG A 117 -3.18 5.95 11.23
C ARG A 117 -2.52 5.40 12.49
N GLN A 118 -2.51 4.08 12.70
CA GLN A 118 -1.83 3.48 13.84
C GLN A 118 -0.31 3.73 13.79
N CYS A 119 0.30 3.62 12.61
CA CYS A 119 1.73 3.86 12.43
C CYS A 119 2.11 5.31 12.79
N GLU A 120 1.36 6.28 12.28
CA GLU A 120 1.59 7.70 12.54
C GLU A 120 1.31 8.08 14.02
N LEU A 121 0.34 7.43 14.66
CA LEU A 121 0.04 7.63 16.08
C LEU A 121 1.12 7.00 16.99
N ALA A 122 1.75 5.91 16.56
CA ALA A 122 2.82 5.27 17.32
C ALA A 122 4.06 6.16 17.46
N LYS A 123 4.32 7.04 16.47
CA LYS A 123 5.36 8.06 16.55
C LYS A 123 4.99 9.31 15.76
N PRO A 124 4.52 10.38 16.43
CA PRO A 124 4.16 11.62 15.74
C PRO A 124 5.31 12.19 14.91
N GLY A 125 5.03 12.58 13.66
CA GLY A 125 5.98 13.18 12.75
C GLY A 125 6.68 12.21 11.77
N VAL A 126 6.50 10.90 11.94
CA VAL A 126 6.95 9.94 10.92
C VAL A 126 5.97 9.88 9.76
N HIS A 127 6.49 9.68 8.56
CA HIS A 127 5.68 9.35 7.39
C HIS A 127 5.58 7.83 7.27
N CYS A 128 4.36 7.31 7.21
CA CYS A 128 4.10 5.90 7.00
C CYS A 128 3.47 5.66 5.63
N ASP A 129 3.83 4.54 5.02
CA ASP A 129 3.24 4.04 3.78
C ASP A 129 2.70 2.63 4.05
N VAL A 130 1.62 2.23 3.38
CA VAL A 130 1.18 0.82 3.44
C VAL A 130 2.17 -0.02 2.64
N VAL A 131 2.77 -1.00 3.30
CA VAL A 131 3.84 -1.81 2.70
C VAL A 131 3.47 -3.27 2.57
N VAL A 132 2.47 -3.75 3.30
CA VAL A 132 2.00 -5.14 3.18
C VAL A 132 0.50 -5.17 3.05
N SER A 133 0.04 -6.03 2.14
CA SER A 133 -1.32 -6.55 2.12
C SER A 133 -1.26 -8.07 2.22
N ALA A 134 -1.93 -8.63 3.22
CA ALA A 134 -2.17 -10.04 3.37
C ALA A 134 -3.66 -10.28 3.11
N GLY A 135 -4.01 -11.26 2.27
CA GLY A 135 -5.41 -11.63 2.06
C GLY A 135 -5.62 -13.15 2.03
N SER A 136 -6.81 -13.61 2.42
CA SER A 136 -7.16 -15.03 2.54
C SER A 136 -7.06 -15.80 1.21
N GLY A 137 -7.00 -15.07 0.10
CA GLY A 137 -6.78 -15.58 -1.26
C GLY A 137 -5.32 -15.83 -1.65
N GLY A 138 -4.32 -15.57 -0.80
CA GLY A 138 -2.92 -15.81 -1.18
C GLY A 138 -1.85 -15.41 -0.16
N ARG A 139 -0.58 -15.54 -0.58
CA ARG A 139 0.56 -15.06 0.21
C ARG A 139 0.51 -13.54 0.32
N ALA A 140 0.97 -13.01 1.45
CA ALA A 140 1.12 -11.57 1.60
C ALA A 140 2.10 -11.00 0.56
N VAL A 141 1.84 -9.77 0.14
CA VAL A 141 2.66 -9.04 -0.83
C VAL A 141 3.30 -7.85 -0.14
N TYR A 142 4.62 -7.70 -0.29
CA TYR A 142 5.32 -6.49 0.08
C TYR A 142 5.33 -5.50 -1.10
N TRP A 143 4.80 -4.30 -0.89
CA TRP A 143 4.79 -3.23 -1.87
C TRP A 143 6.07 -2.40 -1.76
N GLN A 144 7.02 -2.76 -2.62
CA GLN A 144 8.27 -2.02 -2.76
C GLN A 144 8.02 -0.61 -3.33
N PHE A 145 9.00 0.27 -3.09
CA PHE A 145 9.01 1.63 -3.56
C PHE A 145 9.82 1.74 -4.85
N ASN A 146 9.27 2.50 -5.78
CA ASN A 146 9.93 2.91 -7.00
C ASN A 146 10.12 4.43 -6.94
N ALA A 147 11.06 4.97 -7.69
CA ALA A 147 11.20 6.42 -7.78
C ALA A 147 11.55 6.88 -9.18
N LEU A 148 11.03 8.06 -9.52
CA LEU A 148 11.36 8.82 -10.71
C LEU A 148 12.21 10.03 -10.31
N GLY A 149 13.19 10.34 -11.14
CA GLY A 149 14.06 11.50 -11.02
C GLY A 149 14.04 12.33 -12.30
N TYR A 150 14.14 13.64 -12.20
CA TYR A 150 14.35 14.51 -13.35
C TYR A 150 15.37 15.60 -13.04
N ASN A 151 16.41 15.66 -13.88
CA ASN A 151 17.42 16.70 -13.84
C ASN A 151 17.10 17.76 -14.90
N GLY A 152 16.67 18.95 -14.46
CA GLY A 152 16.26 20.02 -15.36
C GLY A 152 17.39 20.59 -16.21
N THR A 153 18.62 20.62 -15.67
CA THR A 153 19.81 21.13 -16.38
C THR A 153 20.22 20.20 -17.52
N GLN A 154 20.15 18.88 -17.29
CA GLN A 154 20.48 17.87 -18.29
C GLN A 154 19.28 17.46 -19.15
N GLN A 155 18.08 17.92 -18.80
CA GLN A 155 16.80 17.50 -19.38
C GLN A 155 16.65 15.97 -19.43
N LYS A 156 17.17 15.27 -18.42
CA LYS A 156 17.24 13.80 -18.37
C LYS A 156 16.40 13.26 -17.23
N ALA A 157 15.64 12.20 -17.52
CA ALA A 157 14.86 11.44 -16.55
C ALA A 157 15.61 10.19 -16.09
N TYR A 158 15.31 9.77 -14.87
CA TYR A 158 15.87 8.60 -14.20
C TYR A 158 14.74 7.83 -13.53
N ALA A 159 14.92 6.53 -13.39
CA ALA A 159 14.04 5.73 -12.55
C ALA A 159 14.84 4.66 -11.82
N VAL A 160 14.33 4.28 -10.66
CA VAL A 160 14.80 3.14 -9.88
C VAL A 160 13.58 2.35 -9.43
N SER A 161 13.75 1.06 -9.23
CA SER A 161 12.72 0.16 -8.74
C SER A 161 13.22 -0.69 -7.59
N GLY A 162 12.27 -1.18 -6.79
CA GLY A 162 12.55 -2.20 -5.77
C GLY A 162 13.19 -1.70 -4.48
N GLY A 163 13.03 -0.43 -4.14
CA GLY A 163 13.41 0.07 -2.82
C GLY A 163 12.55 -0.57 -1.73
N VAL A 164 13.20 -1.16 -0.71
CA VAL A 164 12.46 -1.74 0.43
C VAL A 164 11.90 -0.66 1.35
N ARG A 165 12.55 0.50 1.42
CA ARG A 165 12.06 1.71 2.10
C ARG A 165 11.82 2.84 1.12
N ARG A 166 11.03 3.83 1.53
CA ARG A 166 10.76 5.02 0.73
C ARG A 166 12.05 5.82 0.53
N GLY A 167 12.81 6.00 1.61
CA GLY A 167 14.11 6.66 1.64
C GLY A 167 15.13 6.01 0.73
N ASP A 168 15.17 4.67 0.67
CA ASP A 168 16.10 3.92 -0.20
C ASP A 168 15.84 4.23 -1.67
N ALA A 169 14.58 4.14 -2.12
CA ALA A 169 14.20 4.46 -3.50
C ALA A 169 14.50 5.93 -3.83
N ARG A 170 14.23 6.85 -2.89
CA ARG A 170 14.54 8.27 -3.06
C ARG A 170 16.05 8.50 -3.22
N GLN A 171 16.86 7.96 -2.32
CA GLN A 171 18.30 8.16 -2.35
C GLN A 171 18.92 7.55 -3.61
N ALA A 172 18.49 6.35 -4.01
CA ALA A 172 18.97 5.70 -5.23
C ALA A 172 18.70 6.54 -6.48
N VAL A 173 17.49 7.11 -6.62
CA VAL A 173 17.20 7.96 -7.80
C VAL A 173 17.96 9.28 -7.76
N LEU A 174 18.15 9.88 -6.58
CA LEU A 174 18.94 11.10 -6.43
C LEU A 174 20.42 10.87 -6.80
N GLN A 175 21.00 9.73 -6.40
CA GLN A 175 22.37 9.36 -6.76
C GLN A 175 22.54 9.24 -8.28
N ALA A 176 21.58 8.62 -8.97
CA ALA A 176 21.60 8.51 -10.43
C ALA A 176 21.43 9.87 -11.14
N CYS A 177 20.66 10.77 -10.54
CA CYS A 177 20.18 12.00 -11.15
C CYS A 177 21.08 13.24 -10.91
N GLY A 178 22.13 13.11 -10.09
CA GLY A 178 23.08 14.18 -9.78
C GLY A 178 22.84 14.91 -8.45
N GLY A 179 22.11 14.28 -7.52
CA GLY A 179 21.89 14.76 -6.15
C GLY A 179 20.70 15.71 -5.99
N GLU A 180 20.42 16.10 -4.75
CA GLU A 180 19.21 16.88 -4.38
C GLU A 180 19.15 18.28 -5.01
N ALA A 181 20.31 18.93 -5.19
CA ALA A 181 20.35 20.29 -5.74
C ALA A 181 19.92 20.35 -7.21
N ALA A 182 20.11 19.26 -7.96
CA ALA A 182 19.87 19.21 -9.40
C ALA A 182 18.65 18.37 -9.79
N CYS A 183 18.13 17.56 -8.85
CA CYS A 183 17.14 16.55 -9.15
C CYS A 183 15.84 16.71 -8.37
N PHE A 184 14.72 16.71 -9.10
CA PHE A 184 13.43 16.44 -8.51
C PHE A 184 13.19 14.93 -8.43
N ALA A 185 12.86 14.42 -7.25
CA ALA A 185 12.60 13.00 -7.01
C ALA A 185 11.18 12.76 -6.49
N TYR A 186 10.47 11.81 -7.11
CA TYR A 186 9.14 11.36 -6.72
C TYR A 186 9.16 9.86 -6.46
N VAL A 187 8.75 9.46 -5.26
CA VAL A 187 8.65 8.05 -4.84
C VAL A 187 7.21 7.60 -4.95
N HIS A 188 6.99 6.39 -5.43
CA HIS A 188 5.67 5.82 -5.72
C HIS A 188 5.66 4.30 -5.51
N GLN A 189 4.48 3.73 -5.31
CA GLN A 189 4.32 2.27 -5.14
C GLN A 189 3.49 1.64 -6.27
N GLN A 190 2.67 2.43 -6.99
CA GLN A 190 1.93 1.89 -8.12
C GLN A 190 2.87 1.53 -9.30
N PRO A 191 2.43 0.61 -10.19
CA PRO A 191 3.26 0.13 -11.30
C PRO A 191 3.70 1.22 -12.27
N HIS A 192 2.96 2.33 -12.35
CA HIS A 192 3.29 3.44 -13.23
C HIS A 192 3.28 4.78 -12.50
N ALA A 193 4.25 5.63 -12.84
CA ALA A 193 4.30 7.04 -12.49
C ALA A 193 4.74 7.90 -13.67
N ALA A 194 4.40 9.19 -13.60
CA ALA A 194 4.83 10.20 -14.55
C ALA A 194 5.07 11.54 -13.85
N MET A 195 5.94 12.37 -14.44
CA MET A 195 6.20 13.74 -14.04
C MET A 195 5.89 14.70 -15.19
N ALA A 196 5.13 15.76 -14.89
CA ALA A 196 4.84 16.86 -15.79
C ALA A 196 5.67 18.09 -15.40
N LEU A 197 6.37 18.70 -16.36
CA LEU A 197 7.01 20.01 -16.23
C LEU A 197 5.99 21.10 -16.58
N GLY A 198 5.75 21.98 -15.61
CA GLY A 198 4.90 23.15 -15.79
C GLY A 198 5.63 24.31 -16.47
N ASP A 199 4.87 25.31 -16.91
CA ASP A 199 5.40 26.51 -17.57
C ASP A 199 6.22 27.39 -16.59
N ASP A 200 6.00 27.23 -15.28
CA ASP A 200 6.78 27.86 -14.21
C ASP A 200 8.09 27.13 -13.85
N GLY A 201 8.40 26.03 -14.55
CA GLY A 201 9.58 25.20 -14.30
C GLY A 201 9.44 24.21 -13.14
N LYS A 202 8.29 24.13 -12.46
CA LYS A 202 8.03 23.13 -11.41
C LYS A 202 7.60 21.80 -11.99
N LEU A 203 7.83 20.74 -11.21
CA LEU A 203 7.47 19.37 -11.57
C LEU A 203 6.30 18.88 -10.72
N TYR A 204 5.36 18.24 -11.41
CA TYR A 204 4.15 17.67 -10.83
C TYR A 204 4.10 16.19 -11.16
N ALA A 205 4.17 15.36 -10.13
CA ALA A 205 4.23 13.92 -10.30
C ALA A 205 2.92 13.27 -9.84
N ALA A 206 2.59 12.16 -10.49
CA ALA A 206 1.49 11.31 -10.08
C ALA A 206 1.75 9.87 -10.51
N GLU A 207 1.07 8.95 -9.83
CA GLU A 207 1.10 7.52 -10.12
C GLU A 207 -0.25 7.00 -10.67
N GLY A 208 -0.28 5.77 -11.17
CA GLY A 208 -1.46 5.15 -11.74
C GLY A 208 -1.29 3.65 -12.03
N ASN A 209 -2.41 2.96 -12.21
CA ASN A 209 -2.44 1.54 -12.57
C ASN A 209 -2.07 1.29 -14.05
N SER A 210 -1.98 2.35 -14.87
CA SER A 210 -1.45 2.29 -16.22
C SER A 210 -0.63 3.54 -16.54
N ALA A 211 0.28 3.45 -17.52
CA ALA A 211 1.07 4.59 -17.97
C ALA A 211 0.20 5.77 -18.41
N TRP A 212 -0.93 5.50 -19.09
CA TRP A 212 -1.87 6.55 -19.49
C TRP A 212 -2.53 7.23 -18.29
N GLN A 213 -2.93 6.46 -17.27
CA GLN A 213 -3.52 7.01 -16.04
C GLN A 213 -2.51 7.91 -15.31
N ALA A 214 -1.27 7.45 -15.13
CA ALA A 214 -0.21 8.22 -14.50
C ALA A 214 0.06 9.55 -15.24
N ARG A 215 0.22 9.49 -16.57
CA ARG A 215 0.39 10.69 -17.42
C ARG A 215 -0.76 11.68 -17.26
N ARG A 216 -2.00 11.19 -17.35
CA ARG A 216 -3.19 12.03 -17.23
C ARG A 216 -3.29 12.66 -15.85
N ALA A 217 -2.97 11.91 -14.79
CA ALA A 217 -2.97 12.41 -13.43
C ALA A 217 -1.92 13.50 -13.22
N ALA A 218 -0.68 13.29 -13.70
CA ALA A 218 0.40 14.28 -13.60
C ALA A 218 0.06 15.59 -14.34
N LYS A 219 -0.46 15.48 -15.58
CA LYS A 219 -0.94 16.66 -16.33
C LYS A 219 -2.11 17.34 -15.64
N LYS A 220 -3.07 16.57 -15.13
CA LYS A 220 -4.22 17.12 -14.41
C LYS A 220 -3.76 17.90 -13.19
N TYR A 221 -2.81 17.36 -12.42
CA TYR A 221 -2.25 18.05 -11.27
C TYR A 221 -1.57 19.36 -11.68
N CYS A 222 -0.64 19.32 -12.64
CA CYS A 222 0.00 20.52 -13.18
C CYS A 222 -1.00 21.58 -13.69
N SER A 223 -1.98 21.18 -14.51
CA SER A 223 -3.00 22.09 -15.04
C SER A 223 -4.00 22.60 -14.00
N GLY A 224 -4.15 21.89 -12.88
CA GLY A 224 -4.93 22.33 -11.73
C GLY A 224 -4.27 23.51 -11.03
N GLU A 225 -2.94 23.45 -10.89
CA GLU A 225 -2.13 24.48 -10.24
C GLU A 225 -1.82 25.67 -11.17
N GLN A 226 -1.60 25.43 -12.46
CA GLN A 226 -1.18 26.46 -13.44
C GLN A 226 -2.30 26.97 -14.36
N GLY A 227 -3.48 26.38 -14.25
CA GLY A 227 -4.61 26.65 -15.12
C GLY A 227 -4.65 25.76 -16.36
N LYS A 228 -5.87 25.61 -16.91
CA LYS A 228 -6.20 24.63 -17.95
C LYS A 228 -5.47 24.80 -19.29
N LYS A 229 -4.79 25.93 -19.51
CA LYS A 229 -4.06 26.23 -20.75
C LYS A 229 -2.55 25.95 -20.65
N ALA A 230 -2.04 25.60 -19.47
CA ALA A 230 -0.63 25.29 -19.28
C ALA A 230 -0.23 24.05 -20.10
N LYS A 231 1.00 24.03 -20.64
CA LYS A 231 1.46 22.93 -21.50
C LYS A 231 1.61 21.61 -20.76
N CYS A 232 2.14 21.65 -19.53
CA CYS A 232 2.31 20.50 -18.64
C CYS A 232 2.91 19.28 -19.36
N GLU A 233 4.13 19.44 -19.88
CA GLU A 233 4.79 18.42 -20.69
C GLU A 233 5.26 17.24 -19.83
N ILE A 234 5.04 16.00 -20.26
CA ILE A 234 5.54 14.83 -19.54
C ILE A 234 7.03 14.66 -19.82
N VAL A 235 7.85 14.81 -18.78
CA VAL A 235 9.32 14.77 -18.88
C VAL A 235 9.93 13.49 -18.31
N ALA A 236 9.22 12.78 -17.43
CA ALA A 236 9.65 11.49 -16.90
C ALA A 236 8.46 10.53 -16.76
N GLU A 237 8.70 9.24 -16.96
CA GLU A 237 7.75 8.16 -16.69
C GLU A 237 8.46 6.82 -16.52
N THR A 238 7.85 5.90 -15.76
CA THR A 238 8.39 4.57 -15.46
C THR A 238 8.70 3.71 -16.68
N SER A 239 8.04 3.91 -17.83
CA SER A 239 8.31 3.16 -19.06
C SER A 239 9.41 3.77 -19.93
N LYS A 240 9.95 4.95 -19.57
CA LYS A 240 10.87 5.73 -20.40
C LYS A 240 12.27 5.89 -19.76
N ALA A 241 12.53 5.19 -18.66
CA ALA A 241 13.82 5.21 -17.96
C ALA A 241 14.71 4.00 -18.28
N ALA A 242 14.43 3.29 -19.39
CA ALA A 242 15.32 2.30 -19.95
C ALA A 242 16.15 2.95 -21.08
N SER A 243 17.32 3.48 -20.71
CA SER A 243 18.49 3.62 -21.58
C SER A 243 19.73 3.97 -20.75
#